data_AF-A0A4Q2A476-F1
#
_entry.id   AF-A0A4Q2A476-F1
#
_cell.length_a   1.000
_cell.length_b   1.000
_cell.length_c   1.000
_cell.angle_alpha   90.00
_cell.angle_beta   90.00
_cell.angle_gamma   90.00
#
_symmetry.space_group_name_H-M   'P 1'
#
loop_
_entity.id
_entity.type
_entity.pdbx_description
1 polymer ?
#
loop_
_entity_poly.entity_id
_entity_poly.type
_entity_poly.pdbx_seq_one_letter_code
_entity_poly.pdbx_strand_id
1 'polypeptide(L)' 'MTYNHLTISELSFIQNFWNQGVKAYIVAKTLKRSAETIYRV' A
#
# COMPACT_ATOMS: atom_id res chain seq x y z
N MET A 1 -15.61 -3.16 -9.62
CA MET A 1 -14.49 -2.91 -8.70
C MET A 1 -13.19 -3.13 -9.49
N THR A 2 -12.73 -2.11 -10.21
CA THR A 2 -11.51 -2.23 -11.02
C THR A 2 -10.33 -2.35 -10.06
N TYR A 3 -9.72 -3.53 -9.97
CA TYR A 3 -8.45 -3.69 -9.29
C TYR A 3 -7.41 -2.95 -10.15
N ASN A 4 -7.26 -1.64 -9.90
CA ASN A 4 -6.13 -0.90 -10.45
C ASN A 4 -4.88 -1.54 -9.85
N HIS A 5 -4.26 -2.43 -10.62
CA HIS A 5 -3.03 -3.11 -10.29
C HIS A 5 -2.08 -2.09 -9.67
N LEU A 6 -1.68 -2.36 -8.43
CA LEU A 6 -0.64 -1.58 -7.79
C LEU A 6 0.58 -1.68 -8.69
N THR A 7 1.12 -0.52 -9.04
CA THR A 7 2.36 -0.51 -9.81
C THR A 7 3.49 -1.08 -8.96
N ILE A 8 4.51 -1.63 -9.60
CA ILE A 8 5.68 -2.23 -8.92
C ILE A 8 6.31 -1.22 -7.93
N SER A 9 6.29 0.07 -8.26
CA SER A 9 6.72 1.14 -7.37
C SER A 9 5.87 1.26 -6.09
N GLU A 10 4.54 1.13 -6.19
CA GLU A 10 3.65 1.14 -5.01
C GLU A 10 3.91 -0.09 -4.13
N LEU A 11 4.14 -1.27 -4.73
CA LEU A 11 4.46 -2.50 -4.01
C LEU A 11 5.81 -2.41 -3.28
N SER A 12 6.84 -1.89 -3.95
CA SER A 12 8.14 -1.63 -3.32
C SER A 12 8.02 -0.64 -2.17
N PHE A 13 7.17 0.38 -2.33
CA PHE A 13 6.88 1.35 -1.27
C PHE A 13 6.22 0.67 -0.06
N ILE A 14 5.19 -0.16 -0.28
CA ILE A 14 4.52 -0.91 0.79
C ILE A 14 5.51 -1.81 1.53
N GLN A 15 6.37 -2.53 0.81
CA GLN A 15 7.38 -3.41 1.40
C GLN A 15 8.41 -2.64 2.23
N ASN A 16 8.88 -1.48 1.74
CA ASN A 16 9.82 -0.65 2.49
C ASN A 16 9.21 -0.15 3.80
N PHE A 17 7.94 0.29 3.76
CA PHE A 17 7.19 0.71 4.94
C PHE A 17 6.94 -0.44 5.92
N TRP A 18 6.69 -1.65 5.41
CA TRP A 18 6.54 -2.86 6.23
C TRP A 18 7.84 -3.17 6.97
N ASN A 19 8.98 -3.09 6.29
CA ASN A 19 10.30 -3.27 6.89
C ASN A 19 10.61 -2.21 7.96
N GLN A 20 10.06 -1.00 7.81
CA GLN A 20 10.14 0.08 8.80
C GLN A 20 9.10 -0.05 9.94
N GLY A 21 8.22 -1.05 9.91
CA GLY A 21 7.17 -1.25 10.93
C GLY A 21 6.05 -0.22 10.87
N VAL A 22 5.86 0.46 9.74
CA VAL A 22 4.85 1.50 9.60
C VAL A 22 3.49 0.89 9.33
N LYS A 23 2.46 1.42 10.00
CA LYS A 23 1.08 0.90 9.90
C LYS A 23 0.50 1.10 8.50
N ALA A 24 -0.21 0.08 7.99
CA ALA A 24 -0.80 0.05 6.65
C ALA A 24 -1.73 1.24 6.34
N TYR A 25 -2.41 1.82 7.33
CA TYR A 25 -3.27 3.00 7.12
C TYR A 25 -2.48 4.26 6.71
N ILE A 26 -1.23 4.39 7.17
CA ILE A 26 -0.36 5.52 6.81
C ILE A 26 0.05 5.37 5.35
N VAL A 27 0.43 4.15 4.96
CA VAL A 27 0.78 3.80 3.57
C VAL A 27 -0.41 4.03 2.64
N ALA A 28 -1.60 3.62 3.06
CA ALA A 28 -2.84 3.85 2.32
C ALA A 28 -3.12 5.34 2.08
N LYS A 29 -2.93 6.17 3.13
CA LYS A 29 -3.08 7.64 3.03
C LYS A 29 -2.05 8.26 2.09
N THR A 30 -0.80 7.80 2.14
CA THR A 30 0.29 8.26 1.26
C THR A 30 0.04 7.88 -0.20
N LEU A 31 -0.42 6.66 -0.46
CA LEU A 31 -0.72 6.16 -1.80
C LEU A 31 -2.08 6.64 -2.33
N LYS A 32 -2.85 7.40 -1.53
CA LYS A 32 -4.24 7.78 -1.83
C LYS A 32 -5.10 6.57 -2.23
N ARG A 33 -4.84 5.42 -1.61
CA ARG A 33 -5.55 4.15 -1.81
C ARG A 33 -6.37 3.80 -0.58
N SER A 34 -7.39 2.97 -0.77
CA SER A 34 -8.14 2.39 0.34
C SER A 34 -7.23 1.49 1.18
N ALA A 35 -7.39 1.55 2.51
CA ALA A 35 -6.66 0.69 3.43
C ALA A 35 -6.89 -0.80 3.13
N GLU A 36 -8.10 -1.18 2.71
CA GLU A 36 -8.42 -2.54 2.24
C GLU A 36 -7.52 -3.01 1.08
N THR A 37 -7.11 -2.11 0.19
CA THR A 37 -6.21 -2.47 -0.92
C THR A 37 -4.81 -2.78 -0.40
N ILE A 38 -4.33 -2.01 0.58
CA ILE A 38 -3.01 -2.24 1.21
C ILE A 38 -3.05 -3.49 2.10
N TYR A 39 -4.17 -3.77 2.78
CA TYR A 39 -4.32 -4.99 3.60
C TYR A 39 -4.43 -6.28 2.80
N ARG A 40 -4.79 -6.19 1.51
CA ARG A 40 -4.89 -7.33 0.60
C ARG A 40 -3.59 -7.65 -0.12
N VAL A 41 -2.61 -6.75 -0.02
CA VAL A 41 -1.24 -6.91 -0.55
C VAL A 41 -0.38 -7.53 0.53
#